data_AF-A0A1J3GSU7-F1
#
_entry.id   AF-A0A1J3GSU7-F1
#
_cell.length_a   1.000
_cell.length_b   1.000
_cell.length_c   1.000
_cell.angle_alpha   90.00
_cell.angle_beta   90.00
_cell.angle_gamma   90.00
#
_symmetry.space_group_name_H-M   'P 1'
#
loop_
_entity.id
_entity.type
_entity.pdbx_description
1 polymer ?
#
loop_
_entity_poly.entity_id
_entity_poly.type
_entity_poly.pdbx_seq_one_letter_code
_entity_poly.pdbx_strand_id
1 'polypeptide(L)'
;NHIIKWSPKLSLSVLFLLVTNIPMALYMSLFHQRGTEDAMNYLSEEAYKGRVKSIVFLMPCHSTPYYSTLHSNIPMHFLDCTPSDEKGKLDESDQFLMDPLGFASELARKWSEPPSHIVLFSSEETKLEDFMIQHSFKEVKRFFHAHFKVDRDLQSSVAVYATQEYNTD
;
A
#
# COMPACT_ATOMS: atom_id res chain seq x y z
N ASN A 1 40.09 8.95 -33.27
CA ASN A 1 39.82 8.68 -31.85
C ASN A 1 40.24 9.88 -30.99
N HIS A 2 39.35 10.85 -30.80
CA HIS A 2 39.58 11.93 -29.84
C HIS A 2 39.23 11.42 -28.44
N ILE A 3 40.25 11.07 -27.66
CA ILE A 3 40.08 10.81 -26.23
C ILE A 3 39.83 12.16 -25.57
N ILE A 4 38.58 12.44 -25.20
CA ILE A 4 38.23 13.63 -24.42
C ILE A 4 38.93 13.49 -23.07
N LYS A 5 40.01 14.23 -22.85
CA LYS A 5 40.70 14.32 -21.56
C LYS A 5 39.93 15.28 -20.66
N TRP A 6 39.30 14.74 -19.63
CA TRP A 6 38.59 15.54 -18.64
C TRP A 6 39.61 16.26 -17.74
N SER A 7 39.33 17.52 -17.40
CA SER A 7 40.15 18.20 -16.40
C SER A 7 39.96 17.52 -15.03
N PRO A 8 40.98 17.49 -14.15
CA PRO A 8 40.85 16.89 -12.83
C PRO A 8 39.69 17.48 -12.01
N LYS A 9 39.42 18.78 -12.17
CA LYS A 9 38.30 19.47 -11.54
C LYS A 9 36.95 18.95 -12.05
N LEU A 10 36.78 18.82 -13.37
CA LEU A 10 35.55 18.29 -13.96
C LEU A 10 35.33 16.82 -13.54
N SER A 11 36.38 16.01 -13.57
CA SER A 11 36.31 14.61 -13.13
C SER A 11 35.91 14.49 -11.67
N LEU A 12 36.46 15.35 -10.79
CA LEU A 12 36.11 15.37 -9.37
C LEU A 12 34.65 15.82 -9.14
N SER A 13 34.20 16.85 -9.86
CA SER A 13 32.82 17.33 -9.79
C SER A 13 31.81 16.28 -10.24
N VAL A 14 32.09 15.58 -11.34
CA VAL A 14 31.20 14.50 -11.81
C VAL A 14 31.23 13.30 -10.87
N LEU A 15 32.40 12.91 -10.36
CA LEU A 15 32.49 11.86 -9.35
C LEU A 15 31.65 12.22 -8.10
N PHE A 16 31.75 13.45 -7.62
CA PHE A 16 30.97 13.94 -6.48
C PHE A 16 29.46 13.85 -6.74
N LEU A 17 29.00 14.30 -7.91
CA LEU A 17 27.59 14.19 -8.30
C LEU A 17 27.12 12.73 -8.36
N LEU A 18 27.92 11.84 -8.95
CA LEU A 18 27.58 10.42 -9.04
C LEU A 18 27.51 9.78 -7.66
N VAL A 19 28.51 10.02 -6.80
CA VAL A 19 28.56 9.45 -5.43
C VAL A 19 27.40 9.94 -4.56
N THR A 20 26.92 11.16 -4.76
CA THR A 20 25.80 11.70 -3.97
C THR A 20 24.43 11.29 -4.51
N ASN A 21 24.26 11.16 -5.83
CA ASN A 21 22.95 10.91 -6.44
C ASN A 21 22.66 9.42 -6.69
N ILE A 22 23.67 8.61 -7.04
CA ILE A 22 23.46 7.18 -7.32
C ILE A 22 22.89 6.44 -6.11
N PRO A 23 23.43 6.58 -4.88
CA PRO A 23 22.88 5.88 -3.72
C PRO A 23 21.41 6.25 -3.45
N MET A 24 21.08 7.54 -3.58
CA MET A 24 19.70 8.01 -3.41
C MET A 24 18.79 7.45 -4.51
N ALA A 25 19.22 7.48 -5.77
CA ALA A 25 18.45 6.94 -6.89
C ALA A 25 18.19 5.43 -6.73
N LEU A 26 19.21 4.66 -6.32
CA LEU A 26 19.06 3.23 -6.05
C LEU A 26 18.10 2.98 -4.88
N TYR A 27 18.20 3.75 -3.80
CA TYR A 27 17.30 3.60 -2.66
C TYR A 27 15.84 3.91 -3.03
N MET A 28 15.61 5.02 -3.73
CA MET A 28 14.28 5.42 -4.20
C MET A 28 13.67 4.42 -5.18
N SER A 29 14.49 3.80 -6.04
CA SER A 29 13.99 2.90 -7.08
C SER A 29 13.77 1.46 -6.59
N LEU A 30 14.47 1.03 -5.53
CA LEU A 30 14.48 -0.38 -5.11
C LEU A 30 13.81 -0.64 -3.76
N PHE A 31 13.72 0.37 -2.90
CA PHE A 31 13.25 0.19 -1.52
C PHE A 31 12.11 1.13 -1.15
N HIS A 32 12.16 2.38 -1.58
CA HIS A 32 11.14 3.36 -1.18
C HIS A 32 9.79 3.05 -1.84
N GLN A 33 8.75 3.04 -1.01
CA GLN A 33 7.36 2.75 -1.38
C GLN A 33 7.11 1.38 -2.02
N ARG A 34 8.02 0.42 -1.83
CA ARG A 34 7.93 -0.91 -2.46
C ARG A 34 6.76 -1.77 -1.95
N GLY A 35 6.31 -1.55 -0.72
CA GLY A 35 5.42 -2.48 -0.02
C GLY A 35 4.05 -2.68 -0.68
N THR A 36 3.54 -1.70 -1.40
CA THR A 36 2.23 -1.80 -2.09
C THR A 36 2.35 -2.71 -3.33
N GLU A 37 3.46 -2.63 -4.05
CA GLU A 37 3.80 -3.55 -5.14
C GLU A 37 4.01 -4.97 -4.63
N ASP A 38 4.82 -5.16 -3.58
CA ASP A 38 5.07 -6.50 -3.01
C ASP A 38 3.76 -7.14 -2.48
N ALA A 39 2.88 -6.36 -1.84
CA ALA A 39 1.57 -6.84 -1.39
C ALA A 39 0.68 -7.28 -2.55
N MET A 40 0.63 -6.51 -3.63
CA MET A 40 -0.17 -6.86 -4.81
C MET A 40 0.39 -8.07 -5.57
N ASN A 41 1.72 -8.22 -5.65
CA ASN A 41 2.34 -9.41 -6.22
C ASN A 41 1.98 -10.68 -5.44
N TYR A 42 2.02 -10.61 -4.10
CA TYR A 42 1.56 -11.69 -3.24
C TYR A 42 0.08 -12.00 -3.45
N LEU A 43 -0.80 -10.98 -3.42
CA LEU A 43 -2.23 -11.17 -3.64
C LEU A 43 -2.54 -11.74 -5.03
N SER A 44 -1.76 -11.40 -6.06
CA SER A 44 -1.89 -11.98 -7.40
C SER A 44 -1.61 -13.48 -7.39
N GLU A 45 -0.52 -13.90 -6.75
CA GLU A 45 -0.18 -15.32 -6.62
C GLU A 45 -1.25 -16.08 -5.83
N GLU A 46 -1.75 -15.49 -4.75
CA GLU A 46 -2.78 -16.09 -3.90
C GLU A 46 -4.16 -16.13 -4.57
N ALA A 47 -4.50 -15.13 -5.39
CA ALA A 47 -5.69 -15.14 -6.22
C ALA A 47 -5.60 -16.23 -7.31
N TYR A 48 -4.44 -16.40 -7.94
CA TYR A 48 -4.20 -17.47 -8.91
C TYR A 48 -4.38 -18.87 -8.30
N LYS A 49 -3.97 -19.06 -7.03
CA LYS A 49 -4.21 -20.29 -6.25
C LYS A 49 -5.66 -20.43 -5.75
N GLY A 50 -6.51 -19.44 -5.99
CA GLY A 50 -7.90 -19.42 -5.55
C GLY A 50 -8.10 -19.16 -4.05
N ARG A 51 -7.06 -18.70 -3.33
CA ARG A 51 -7.10 -18.40 -1.89
C ARG A 51 -7.62 -17.00 -1.57
N VAL A 52 -7.56 -16.08 -2.54
CA VAL A 52 -8.19 -14.74 -2.44
C VAL A 52 -9.51 -14.73 -3.22
N LYS A 53 -10.60 -14.31 -2.57
CA LYS A 53 -11.95 -14.21 -3.17
C LYS A 53 -12.44 -12.79 -3.32
N SER A 54 -12.03 -11.90 -2.43
CA SER A 54 -12.36 -10.48 -2.45
C SER A 54 -11.39 -9.68 -1.58
N ILE A 55 -11.11 -8.43 -1.96
CA ILE A 55 -10.12 -7.59 -1.28
C ILE A 55 -10.70 -6.21 -0.96
N VAL A 56 -10.54 -5.74 0.27
CA VAL A 56 -10.81 -4.35 0.67
C VAL A 56 -9.48 -3.67 1.01
N PHE A 57 -9.26 -2.49 0.45
CA PHE A 57 -8.09 -1.65 0.72
C PHE A 57 -8.48 -0.53 1.70
N LEU A 58 -8.10 -0.66 2.97
CA LEU A 58 -8.26 0.36 4.02
C LEU A 58 -7.01 1.23 4.08
N MET A 59 -6.80 1.99 3.02
CA MET A 59 -5.64 2.86 2.80
C MET A 59 -6.02 3.97 1.83
N PRO A 60 -5.21 5.04 1.67
CA PRO A 60 -5.48 6.10 0.70
C PRO A 60 -5.78 5.57 -0.71
N CYS A 61 -6.65 6.26 -1.44
CA CYS A 61 -6.99 5.89 -2.81
C CYS A 61 -5.73 5.81 -3.70
N HIS A 62 -5.74 4.91 -4.68
CA HIS A 62 -4.63 4.70 -5.63
C HIS A 62 -3.25 4.35 -5.01
N SER A 63 -3.22 3.85 -3.77
CA SER A 63 -1.98 3.41 -3.13
C SER A 63 -1.41 2.10 -3.73
N THR A 64 -2.23 1.31 -4.43
CA THR A 64 -1.82 0.01 -5.01
C THR A 64 -2.14 -0.06 -6.51
N PRO A 65 -1.39 -0.85 -7.28
CA PRO A 65 -1.60 -1.02 -8.73
C PRO A 65 -2.87 -1.83 -9.10
N TYR A 66 -3.63 -2.30 -8.13
CA TYR A 66 -4.96 -2.90 -8.32
C TYR A 66 -4.98 -4.03 -9.38
N TYR A 67 -5.96 -4.04 -10.28
CA TYR A 67 -6.07 -5.08 -11.33
C TYR A 67 -4.87 -5.16 -12.28
N SER A 68 -4.05 -4.11 -12.39
CA SER A 68 -2.89 -4.12 -13.28
C SER A 68 -1.81 -5.10 -12.84
N THR A 69 -1.74 -5.42 -11.53
CA THR A 69 -0.86 -6.46 -10.97
C THR A 69 -1.63 -7.72 -10.59
N LEU A 70 -2.89 -7.60 -10.14
CA LEU A 70 -3.63 -8.77 -9.65
C LEU A 70 -3.90 -9.81 -10.76
N HIS A 71 -4.26 -9.35 -11.96
CA HIS A 71 -4.63 -10.19 -13.12
C HIS A 71 -5.70 -11.26 -12.84
N SER A 72 -6.58 -11.02 -11.86
CA SER A 72 -7.68 -11.92 -11.51
C SER A 72 -8.99 -11.16 -11.40
N ASN A 73 -10.08 -11.74 -11.92
CA ASN A 73 -11.41 -11.12 -11.86
C ASN A 73 -12.12 -11.47 -10.54
N ILE A 74 -11.67 -10.86 -9.45
CA ILE A 74 -12.28 -10.99 -8.12
C ILE A 74 -12.75 -9.61 -7.62
N PRO A 75 -13.85 -9.52 -6.86
CA PRO A 75 -14.30 -8.26 -6.30
C PRO A 75 -13.20 -7.58 -5.46
N MET A 76 -12.91 -6.34 -5.80
CA MET A 76 -12.01 -5.49 -5.02
C MET A 76 -12.67 -4.14 -4.77
N HIS A 77 -12.34 -3.52 -3.64
CA HIS A 77 -12.83 -2.19 -3.27
C HIS A 77 -11.72 -1.37 -2.61
N PHE A 78 -11.42 -0.21 -3.20
CA PHE A 78 -10.56 0.82 -2.62
C PHE A 78 -11.42 2.04 -2.26
N LEU A 79 -10.93 2.84 -1.31
CA LEU A 79 -11.62 4.03 -0.84
C LEU A 79 -11.72 5.09 -1.94
N ASP A 80 -12.92 5.59 -2.20
CA ASP A 80 -13.12 6.64 -3.21
C ASP A 80 -12.48 7.97 -2.76
N CYS A 81 -11.86 8.66 -3.71
CA CYS A 81 -11.31 10.00 -3.54
C CYS A 81 -11.78 10.96 -4.64
N THR A 82 -12.91 10.65 -5.26
CA THR A 82 -13.56 11.54 -6.20
C THR A 82 -13.97 12.83 -5.48
N PRO A 83 -13.51 14.01 -5.94
CA PRO A 83 -13.84 15.26 -5.29
C PRO A 83 -15.35 15.55 -5.38
N SER A 84 -15.92 16.04 -4.29
CA SER A 84 -17.33 16.45 -4.24
C SER A 84 -17.53 17.89 -4.72
N ASP A 85 -18.63 18.15 -5.45
CA ASP A 85 -19.07 19.50 -5.82
C ASP A 85 -19.51 20.32 -4.58
N GLU A 86 -19.93 19.65 -3.52
CA GLU A 86 -20.28 20.27 -2.23
C GLU A 86 -19.00 20.64 -1.45
N LYS A 87 -18.78 21.94 -1.25
CA LYS A 87 -17.63 22.44 -0.47
C LYS A 87 -17.62 21.87 0.95
N GLY A 88 -16.49 21.30 1.34
CA GLY A 88 -16.25 20.80 2.68
C GLY A 88 -16.73 19.37 2.94
N LYS A 89 -17.31 18.69 1.94
CA LYS A 89 -17.59 17.26 2.03
C LYS A 89 -16.31 16.47 1.79
N LEU A 90 -15.96 15.63 2.74
CA LEU A 90 -14.81 14.74 2.66
C LEU A 90 -15.13 13.53 1.78
N ASP A 91 -14.17 13.07 1.00
CA ASP A 91 -14.26 11.79 0.30
C ASP A 91 -14.05 10.61 1.26
N GLU A 92 -14.23 9.37 0.78
CA GLU A 92 -14.13 8.17 1.63
C GLU A 92 -12.73 7.98 2.19
N SER A 93 -11.69 8.26 1.39
CA SER A 93 -10.29 8.21 1.82
C SER A 93 -10.02 9.20 2.95
N ASP A 94 -10.49 10.44 2.83
CA ASP A 94 -10.31 11.46 3.86
C ASP A 94 -11.14 11.16 5.13
N GLN A 95 -12.37 10.66 4.98
CA GLN A 95 -13.19 10.20 6.11
C GLN A 95 -12.51 9.07 6.88
N PHE A 96 -11.96 8.08 6.16
CA PHE A 96 -11.22 6.99 6.76
C PHE A 96 -10.00 7.48 7.54
N LEU A 97 -9.23 8.44 7.02
CA LEU A 97 -8.05 8.95 7.73
C LEU A 97 -8.42 9.75 8.98
N MET A 98 -9.57 10.41 8.99
CA MET A 98 -10.07 11.14 10.16
C MET A 98 -10.58 10.20 11.26
N ASP A 99 -11.36 9.18 10.92
CA ASP A 99 -11.88 8.19 11.87
C ASP A 99 -11.81 6.77 11.27
N PRO A 100 -10.64 6.10 11.34
CA PRO A 100 -10.47 4.78 10.71
C PRO A 100 -11.43 3.73 11.26
N LEU A 101 -11.64 3.73 12.59
CA LEU A 101 -12.48 2.74 13.25
C LEU A 101 -13.96 2.96 12.94
N GLY A 102 -14.44 4.21 13.02
CA GLY A 102 -15.81 4.56 12.65
C GLY A 102 -16.10 4.23 11.19
N PHE A 103 -15.22 4.63 10.28
CA PHE A 103 -15.34 4.32 8.86
C PHE A 103 -15.37 2.81 8.59
N ALA A 104 -14.40 2.06 9.14
CA ALA A 104 -14.34 0.61 8.95
C ALA A 104 -15.58 -0.11 9.51
N SER A 105 -16.09 0.35 10.66
CA SER A 105 -17.31 -0.19 11.27
C SER A 105 -18.55 0.08 10.42
N GLU A 106 -18.68 1.29 9.86
CA GLU A 106 -19.77 1.63 8.95
C GLU A 106 -19.70 0.85 7.64
N LEU A 107 -18.50 0.67 7.10
CA LEU A 107 -18.24 -0.14 5.92
C LEU A 107 -18.63 -1.60 6.18
N ALA A 108 -18.22 -2.15 7.33
CA ALA A 108 -18.54 -3.52 7.72
C ALA A 108 -20.05 -3.76 7.86
N ARG A 109 -20.80 -2.78 8.37
CA ARG A 109 -22.27 -2.86 8.47
C ARG A 109 -22.97 -2.98 7.11
N LYS A 110 -22.33 -2.52 6.02
CA LYS A 110 -22.85 -2.59 4.65
C LYS A 110 -22.47 -3.89 3.94
N TRP A 111 -21.59 -4.70 4.50
CA TRP A 111 -21.20 -5.97 3.90
C TRP A 111 -22.36 -6.96 3.92
N SER A 112 -22.71 -7.47 2.73
CA SER A 112 -23.56 -8.66 2.65
C SER A 112 -22.78 -9.92 3.06
N GLU A 113 -21.50 -9.97 2.69
CA GLU A 113 -20.50 -10.95 3.11
C GLU A 113 -19.17 -10.23 3.37
N PRO A 114 -18.40 -10.61 4.41
CA PRO A 114 -17.11 -9.99 4.71
C PRO A 114 -16.10 -10.26 3.59
N PRO A 115 -15.14 -9.35 3.36
CA PRO A 115 -14.10 -9.57 2.37
C PRO A 115 -13.18 -10.71 2.80
N SER A 116 -12.61 -11.43 1.83
CA SER A 116 -11.64 -12.48 2.16
C SER A 116 -10.33 -11.89 2.71
N HIS A 117 -9.92 -10.72 2.20
CA HIS A 117 -8.68 -10.06 2.54
C HIS A 117 -8.88 -8.56 2.79
N ILE A 118 -8.13 -8.02 3.74
CA ILE A 118 -8.02 -6.58 3.99
C ILE A 118 -6.56 -6.18 3.86
N VAL A 119 -6.29 -5.06 3.18
CA VAL A 119 -4.95 -4.52 3.02
C VAL A 119 -4.93 -3.10 3.57
N LEU A 120 -3.93 -2.79 4.40
CA LEU A 120 -3.78 -1.48 5.04
C LEU A 120 -2.32 -1.17 5.35
N PHE A 121 -2.01 0.11 5.56
CA PHE A 121 -0.71 0.50 6.09
C PHE A 121 -0.67 0.33 7.61
N SER A 122 0.53 0.09 8.14
CA SER A 122 0.73 -0.11 9.59
C SER A 122 0.36 1.11 10.44
N SER A 123 0.34 2.31 9.86
CA SER A 123 -0.10 3.54 10.54
C SER A 123 -1.57 3.47 10.96
N GLU A 124 -2.43 2.96 10.09
CA GLU A 124 -3.87 2.83 10.30
C GLU A 124 -4.23 1.54 11.02
N GLU A 125 -3.43 0.49 10.86
CA GLU A 125 -3.58 -0.80 11.52
C GLU A 125 -3.69 -0.68 13.05
N THR A 126 -2.85 0.15 13.67
CA THR A 126 -2.87 0.35 15.13
C THR A 126 -4.23 0.83 15.67
N LYS A 127 -5.05 1.45 14.81
CA LYS A 127 -6.39 1.95 15.16
C LYS A 127 -7.49 0.93 14.86
N LEU A 128 -7.15 -0.18 14.19
CA LEU A 128 -8.08 -1.20 13.71
C LEU A 128 -7.83 -2.59 14.28
N GLU A 129 -6.89 -2.77 15.22
CA GLU A 129 -6.57 -4.07 15.81
C GLU A 129 -7.82 -4.78 16.37
N ASP A 130 -8.61 -4.08 17.19
CA ASP A 130 -9.86 -4.62 17.77
C ASP A 130 -10.89 -4.96 16.69
N PHE A 131 -10.96 -4.13 15.63
CA PHE A 131 -11.85 -4.37 14.50
C PHE A 131 -11.48 -5.67 13.77
N MET A 132 -10.18 -5.89 13.53
CA MET A 132 -9.69 -7.12 12.88
C MET A 132 -10.02 -8.35 13.73
N ILE A 133 -9.78 -8.29 15.04
CA ILE A 133 -10.08 -9.39 15.97
C ILE A 133 -11.58 -9.68 15.99
N GLN A 134 -12.41 -8.65 16.13
CA GLN A 134 -13.87 -8.79 16.19
C GLN A 134 -14.45 -9.44 14.93
N HIS A 135 -13.88 -9.15 13.76
CA HIS A 135 -14.32 -9.71 12.48
C HIS A 135 -13.53 -10.95 12.05
N SER A 136 -12.75 -11.55 12.96
CA SER A 136 -11.96 -12.79 12.72
C SER A 136 -10.95 -12.69 11.57
N PHE A 137 -10.37 -11.51 11.38
CA PHE A 137 -9.24 -11.29 10.49
C PHE A 137 -7.91 -11.54 11.21
N LYS A 138 -6.97 -12.17 10.51
CA LYS A 138 -5.60 -12.38 11.00
C LYS A 138 -4.59 -11.89 9.98
N GLU A 139 -3.51 -11.28 10.46
CA GLU A 139 -2.38 -10.92 9.62
C GLU A 139 -1.78 -12.19 9.02
N VAL A 140 -1.74 -12.26 7.69
CA VAL A 140 -1.11 -13.36 6.95
C VAL A 140 0.24 -12.95 6.36
N LYS A 141 0.43 -11.64 6.12
CA LYS A 141 1.65 -11.13 5.52
C LYS A 141 1.87 -9.65 5.81
N ARG A 142 3.14 -9.26 5.88
CA ARG A 142 3.57 -7.86 6.00
C ARG A 142 4.75 -7.58 5.09
N PHE A 143 4.70 -6.42 4.44
CA PHE A 143 5.70 -5.99 3.47
C PHE A 143 6.28 -4.65 3.88
N PHE A 144 7.61 -4.54 3.79
CA PHE A 144 8.30 -3.28 4.01
C PHE A 144 7.90 -2.26 2.93
N HIS A 145 7.58 -1.03 3.33
CA HIS A 145 7.19 0.04 2.41
C HIS A 145 8.21 1.16 2.35
N ALA A 146 8.58 1.77 3.48
CA ALA A 146 9.56 2.87 3.48
C ALA A 146 10.21 3.08 4.85
N HIS A 147 11.46 3.57 4.85
CA HIS A 147 12.11 4.04 6.08
C HIS A 147 11.70 5.47 6.46
N PHE A 148 11.30 6.27 5.49
CA PHE A 148 11.06 7.71 5.65
C PHE A 148 9.66 8.08 5.17
N LYS A 149 9.03 9.01 5.91
CA LYS A 149 7.76 9.64 5.59
C LYS A 149 7.98 10.71 4.52
N VAL A 150 7.09 10.76 3.53
CA VAL A 150 7.07 11.84 2.52
C VAL A 150 5.92 12.81 2.82
N ASP A 151 4.68 12.32 2.94
CA ASP A 151 3.50 13.18 3.10
C ASP A 151 2.68 12.92 4.38
N ARG A 152 2.10 11.72 4.51
CA ARG A 152 1.20 11.32 5.62
C ARG A 152 1.93 10.50 6.67
N ASP A 153 1.28 10.15 7.79
CA ASP A 153 1.89 9.31 8.85
C ASP A 153 2.71 8.16 8.29
N LEU A 154 3.80 7.81 8.98
CA LEU A 154 4.83 6.94 8.42
C LEU A 154 4.22 5.57 8.07
N GLN A 155 4.03 5.35 6.76
CA GLN A 155 3.63 4.09 6.16
C GLN A 155 4.86 3.19 6.06
N SER A 156 5.33 2.67 7.20
CA SER A 156 6.56 1.86 7.23
C SER A 156 6.37 0.48 6.60
N SER A 157 5.15 -0.07 6.68
CA SER A 157 4.79 -1.37 6.11
C SER A 157 3.35 -1.43 5.61
N VAL A 158 3.09 -2.37 4.70
CA VAL A 158 1.76 -2.77 4.26
C VAL A 158 1.44 -4.12 4.90
N ALA A 159 0.34 -4.20 5.62
CA ALA A 159 -0.17 -5.43 6.22
C ALA A 159 -1.32 -6.01 5.37
N VAL A 160 -1.32 -7.34 5.24
CA VAL A 160 -2.38 -8.11 4.59
C VAL A 160 -3.00 -9.01 5.64
N TYR A 161 -4.30 -8.85 5.81
CA TYR A 161 -5.14 -9.65 6.69
C TYR A 161 -6.03 -10.56 5.86
N ALA A 162 -6.27 -11.78 6.34
CA ALA A 162 -7.24 -12.71 5.76
C ALA A 162 -8.27 -13.13 6.81
N THR A 163 -9.51 -13.35 6.39
CA THR A 163 -10.52 -13.93 7.29
C THR A 163 -10.20 -15.39 7.57
N GLN A 164 -10.47 -15.84 8.79
CA GLN A 164 -10.04 -17.16 9.28
C GLN A 164 -10.56 -18.34 8.47
N GLU A 165 -11.65 -18.16 7.71
CA GLU A 165 -12.22 -19.17 6.80
C GLU A 165 -11.32 -19.49 5.58
N TYR A 166 -10.46 -18.55 5.17
CA TYR A 166 -9.55 -18.71 4.02
C TYR A 166 -8.07 -18.91 4.42
N ASN A 167 -7.79 -18.97 5.72
CA ASN A 167 -6.45 -19.24 6.25
C ASN A 167 -6.18 -20.76 6.23
N THR A 168 -6.04 -21.35 5.04
CA THR A 168 -5.58 -22.73 4.87
C THR A 168 -4.11 -22.72 4.47
N ASP A 169 -3.31 -23.29 5.37
CA ASP A 169 -1.85 -23.38 5.44
C ASP A 169 -1.09 -23.40 4.10
#